data_AF-A0A0R2DMM7-F1
#
_entry.id   AF-A0A0R2DMM7-F1
#
_cell.length_a   1.000
_cell.length_b   1.000
_cell.length_c   1.000
_cell.angle_alpha   90.00
_cell.angle_beta   90.00
_cell.angle_gamma   90.00
#
_symmetry.space_group_name_H-M   'P 1'
#
loop_
_entity.id
_entity.type
_entity.pdbx_description
1 polymer ?
#
loop_
_entity_poly.entity_id
_entity_poly.type
_entity_poly.pdbx_seq_one_letter_code
_entity_poly.pdbx_strand_id
1 'polypeptide(L)' 'MTNCALVNTNLAFEYCSDIDASITTEITSVKNPISGKITALAIGETIFDDPKIDPSQTTITIGNQEANPND' A
#
# COMPACT_ATOMS: atom_id res chain seq x y z
N MET A 1 3.27 -9.91 -14.62
CA MET A 1 2.36 -8.85 -14.14
C MET A 1 1.21 -9.58 -13.45
N THR A 2 1.24 -9.66 -12.12
CA THR A 2 0.28 -10.47 -11.36
C THR A 2 -0.87 -9.56 -10.96
N ASN A 3 -2.03 -9.78 -11.58
CA ASN A 3 -3.27 -9.07 -11.26
C ASN A 3 -3.82 -9.61 -9.93
N CYS A 4 -3.26 -9.16 -8.81
CA CYS A 4 -3.75 -9.51 -7.48
C CYS A 4 -4.92 -8.61 -7.12
N ALA A 5 -6.14 -9.11 -7.31
CA ALA A 5 -7.31 -8.55 -6.65
C ALA A 5 -7.23 -8.94 -5.16
N LEU A 6 -6.70 -8.06 -4.31
CA LEU A 6 -6.69 -8.26 -2.86
C LEU A 6 -8.13 -8.11 -2.35
N VAL A 7 -8.77 -9.24 -2.04
CA VAL A 7 -10.09 -9.28 -1.44
C VAL A 7 -9.93 -8.85 0.03
N ASN A 8 -10.49 -7.70 0.40
CA ASN A 8 -10.72 -7.23 1.79
C ASN A 8 -9.70 -7.75 2.82
N THR A 9 -8.43 -7.37 2.65
CA THR A 9 -7.36 -7.85 3.52
C THR A 9 -7.17 -6.87 4.67
N ASN A 10 -7.36 -7.36 5.89
CA ASN A 10 -6.94 -6.67 7.11
C ASN A 10 -5.42 -6.90 7.28
N LEU A 11 -4.68 -5.88 7.73
CA LEU A 11 -3.23 -5.93 7.99
C LEU A 11 -2.40 -6.25 6.74
N ALA A 12 -2.75 -5.64 5.61
CA ALA A 12 -1.98 -5.80 4.39
C ALA A 12 -0.53 -5.30 4.57
N PHE A 13 0.40 -5.97 3.89
CA PHE A 13 1.81 -5.60 3.82
C PHE A 13 2.61 -5.65 5.14
N GLU A 14 2.12 -6.39 6.14
CA GLU A 14 2.84 -6.56 7.41
C GLU A 14 4.22 -7.19 7.21
N TYR A 15 5.25 -6.48 7.68
CA TYR A 15 6.66 -6.83 7.54
C TYR A 15 7.13 -7.11 6.10
N CYS A 16 6.42 -6.58 5.10
CA CYS A 16 6.83 -6.69 3.70
C CYS A 16 7.89 -5.62 3.39
N SER A 17 8.93 -6.00 2.65
CA SER A 17 10.01 -5.12 2.18
C SER A 17 10.02 -5.07 0.65
N ASP A 18 10.64 -4.03 0.10
CA ASP A 18 10.77 -3.82 -1.35
C ASP A 18 9.42 -3.89 -2.08
N ILE A 19 8.38 -3.35 -1.45
CA ILE A 19 7.02 -3.37 -1.99
C ILE A 19 6.97 -2.48 -3.24
N ASP A 20 6.40 -2.99 -4.31
CA ASP A 20 5.95 -2.20 -5.47
C ASP A 20 4.56 -2.69 -5.87
N ALA A 21 3.55 -2.12 -5.21
CA ALA A 21 2.17 -2.57 -5.32
C ALA A 21 1.25 -1.44 -5.81
N SER A 22 0.52 -1.73 -6.90
CA SER A 22 -0.58 -0.90 -7.40
C SER A 22 -1.89 -1.66 -7.22
N ILE A 23 -2.69 -1.23 -6.25
CA ILE A 23 -3.96 -1.84 -5.87
C ILE A 23 -5.08 -0.96 -6.43
N THR A 24 -5.93 -1.52 -7.28
CA THR A 24 -7.04 -0.79 -7.92
C THR A 24 -8.32 -0.74 -7.08
N THR A 25 -8.27 -1.33 -5.87
CA THR A 25 -9.38 -1.42 -4.92
C THR A 25 -9.04 -0.71 -3.61
N GLU A 26 -10.02 -0.62 -2.71
CA GLU A 26 -9.78 -0.19 -1.33
C GLU A 26 -9.02 -1.26 -0.54
N ILE A 27 -8.12 -0.81 0.33
CA ILE A 27 -7.45 -1.63 1.35
C ILE A 27 -8.04 -1.27 2.71
N THR A 28 -8.44 -2.27 3.48
CA THR A 28 -9.01 -2.02 4.82
C THR A 28 -7.95 -1.45 5.77
N SER A 29 -6.78 -2.08 5.86
CA SER A 29 -5.67 -1.57 6.67
C SER A 29 -4.30 -2.02 6.15
N VAL A 30 -3.30 -1.16 6.32
CA VAL A 30 -1.88 -1.46 6.11
C VAL A 30 -1.19 -1.43 7.47
N LYS A 31 -0.34 -2.41 7.76
CA LYS A 31 0.37 -2.47 9.05
C LYS A 31 1.86 -2.70 8.85
N ASN A 32 2.71 -1.95 9.54
CA ASN A 32 4.15 -2.16 9.66
C ASN A 32 4.89 -2.64 8.37
N PRO A 33 4.70 -2.00 7.19
CA PRO A 33 5.53 -2.28 6.02
C PRO A 33 6.98 -1.86 6.32
N ILE A 34 7.94 -2.71 5.93
CA ILE A 34 9.38 -2.45 6.12
C ILE A 34 9.85 -1.37 5.14
N SER A 35 9.51 -1.50 3.86
CA SER A 35 9.89 -0.54 2.83
C SER A 35 9.10 -0.72 1.53
N GLY A 36 9.03 0.34 0.73
CA GLY A 36 8.53 0.27 -0.65
C GLY A 36 7.46 1.31 -0.97
N LYS A 37 6.65 1.00 -1.99
CA LYS A 37 5.63 1.87 -2.56
C LYS A 37 4.30 1.12 -2.66
N ILE A 38 3.27 1.70 -2.05
CA ILE A 38 1.91 1.18 -2.07
C ILE A 38 1.03 2.26 -2.68
N THR A 39 0.39 1.96 -3.80
CA THR A 39 -0.66 2.79 -4.39
C THR A 39 -2.00 2.07 -4.23
N ALA A 40 -3.02 2.77 -3.73
CA ALA A 40 -4.36 2.20 -3.57
C ALA A 40 -5.44 3.23 -3.90
N LEU A 41 -6.65 2.75 -4.24
CA LEU A 41 -7.81 3.64 -4.43
C LEU A 41 -8.19 4.35 -3.13
N ALA A 42 -8.16 3.60 -2.02
CA ALA A 42 -8.39 4.09 -0.67
C ALA A 42 -7.72 3.14 0.33
N ILE A 43 -7.35 3.67 1.50
CA ILE A 43 -6.81 2.89 2.63
C ILE A 43 -7.54 3.35 3.89
N GLY A 44 -8.19 2.43 4.59
CA GLY A 44 -8.95 2.75 5.81
C GLY A 44 -8.03 3.17 6.97
N GLU A 45 -7.03 2.35 7.27
CA GLU A 45 -6.09 2.62 8.38
C GLU A 45 -4.66 2.27 7.97
N THR A 46 -3.70 3.07 8.44
CA THR A 46 -2.27 2.73 8.36
C THR A 46 -1.69 2.70 9.76
N ILE A 47 -1.14 1.55 10.16
CA ILE A 47 -0.68 1.28 11.53
C ILE A 47 0.84 1.13 11.51
N PHE A 48 1.52 1.97 12.29
CA PHE A 48 2.95 1.87 12.59
C PHE A 48 3.14 1.80 14.11
N ASP A 49 3.04 0.60 14.67
CA ASP A 49 3.13 0.36 16.11
C ASP A 49 4.40 -0.41 16.53
N ASP A 50 5.17 -0.95 15.58
CA ASP A 50 6.50 -1.48 15.84
C ASP A 50 7.57 -0.38 15.75
N PRO A 51 8.26 -0.03 16.86
CA PRO A 51 9.29 1.02 16.86
C PRO A 51 10.53 0.67 16.03
N LYS A 52 10.69 -0.57 15.56
CA LYS A 52 11.78 -0.98 14.66
C LYS A 52 11.51 -0.64 13.19
N ILE A 53 10.26 -0.31 12.86
CA ILE A 53 9.88 0.06 11.51
C ILE A 53 10.04 1.57 11.35
N ASP A 54 10.74 1.97 10.30
CA ASP A 54 10.85 3.36 9.89
C ASP A 54 9.76 3.68 8.86
N PRO A 55 8.71 4.44 9.22
CA PRO A 55 7.63 4.77 8.29
C PRO A 55 8.10 5.52 7.05
N SER A 56 9.24 6.22 7.12
CA SER A 56 9.77 6.97 5.98
C SER A 56 10.31 6.08 4.86
N GLN A 57 10.56 4.79 5.13
CA GLN A 57 10.96 3.81 4.12
C GLN A 57 9.78 3.35 3.25
N THR A 58 8.55 3.68 3.63
CA THR A 58 7.35 3.33 2.87
C THR A 58 6.65 4.58 2.33
N THR A 59 6.41 4.60 1.04
CA THR A 59 5.58 5.62 0.39
C THR A 59 4.20 5.07 0.10
N ILE A 60 3.18 5.72 0.65
CA ILE A 60 1.78 5.34 0.43
C ILE A 60 1.11 6.46 -0.37
N THR A 61 0.57 6.11 -1.53
CA THR A 61 -0.15 7.04 -2.41
C THR A 61 -1.61 6.60 -2.50
N ILE A 62 -2.53 7.49 -2.12
CA ILE A 62 -3.96 7.27 -2.32
C ILE A 62 -4.41 8.14 -3.47
N GLY A 63 -5.04 7.53 -4.47
CA GLY A 63 -5.59 8.25 -5.59
C GLY A 63 -6.12 7.30 -6.64
N ASN A 64 -7.19 7.74 -7.30
CA ASN A 64 -7.60 7.15 -8.56
C ASN A 64 -6.40 7.30 -9.50
N GLN A 65 -5.96 6.22 -10.15
CA GLN A 65 -5.07 6.36 -11.30
C GLN A 65 -5.84 7.15 -12.37
N GLU A 66 -5.85 8.48 -12.27
CA GLU A 66 -5.98 9.30 -13.46
C GLU A 66 -4.67 9.07 -14.21
N ALA A 67 -4.72 8.08 -15.12
CA ALA A 67 -3.76 7.98 -16.19
C ALA A 67 -3.71 9.38 -16.80
N ASN A 68 -2.59 10.08 -16.61
CA ASN A 68 -2.36 11.38 -17.21
C ASN A 68 -2.57 11.18 -18.72
N PRO A 69 -3.61 11.74 -19.38
CA PRO A 69 -3.97 11.37 -20.75
C PRO A 69 -3.00 11.89 -21.83
N ASN A 70 -1.77 12.25 -21.47
CA ASN A 70 -0.87 13.03 -22.31
C ASN A 70 0.55 12.44 -22.44
N ASP A 71 0.69 11.11 -22.49
CA ASP A 71 1.87 10.49 -23.13
C ASP A 71 1.55 10.17 -24.60
#